data_AF-A0A812XFA2-F1
#
_entry.id   AF-A0A812XFA2-F1
#
_cell.length_a   1.000
_cell.length_b   1.000
_cell.length_c   1.000
_cell.angle_alpha   90.00
_cell.angle_beta   90.00
_cell.angle_gamma   90.00
#
_symmetry.space_group_name_H-M   'P 1'
#
loop_
_entity.id
_entity.type
_entity.pdbx_description
1 polymer ?
#
loop_
_entity_poly.entity_id
_entity_poly.type
_entity_poly.pdbx_seq_one_letter_code
_entity_poly.pdbx_strand_id
1 'polypeptide(L)'
;MASQEFDDNTTTLALRGIAKRYSIEAILELLDAATGKSEPRRYDFVHMPGGGASHAGLAIVNFVDATSCRTCCEYVRDLQERGFLPGIKSIGRSRVQGFAENLAFYAAAVKQERERINERPLIFAPGFQDMDMDTLLQLFVSQDMMVTAGQQAKVMYKKSQSGESQGRRSDSSSSSDHLGDEAPLRGRQPTLEELCEIDDLFATTTPSRQSDVVIFSL
;
A
#
# COMPACT_ATOMS: atom_id res chain seq x y z
N MET A 1 14.28 12.09 16.30
CA MET A 1 13.20 11.59 15.42
C MET A 1 13.34 10.08 15.37
N ALA A 2 12.30 9.34 15.70
CA ALA A 2 12.37 7.89 15.85
C ALA A 2 12.66 7.23 14.50
N SER A 3 13.89 6.74 14.33
CA SER A 3 14.23 5.81 13.26
C SER A 3 13.45 4.53 13.53
N GLN A 4 12.25 4.42 12.95
CA GLN A 4 11.47 3.18 12.98
C GLN A 4 12.32 2.15 12.22
N GLU A 5 13.04 1.34 12.99
CA GLU A 5 14.04 0.39 12.53
C GLU A 5 13.32 -0.64 11.65
N PHE A 6 13.76 -0.76 10.40
CA PHE A 6 13.33 -1.85 9.55
C PHE A 6 13.77 -3.15 10.23
N ASP A 7 12.82 -3.98 10.63
CA ASP A 7 13.15 -5.30 11.15
C ASP A 7 13.83 -6.13 10.03
N ASP A 8 14.63 -7.12 10.43
CA ASP A 8 15.33 -8.01 9.48
C ASP A 8 14.38 -8.81 8.58
N ASN A 9 13.07 -8.74 8.83
CA ASN A 9 12.03 -9.45 8.13
C ASN A 9 11.15 -8.54 7.24
N THR A 10 11.45 -7.25 7.12
CA THR A 10 10.64 -6.32 6.33
C THR A 10 10.88 -6.55 4.84
N THR A 11 9.86 -7.02 4.13
CA THR A 11 9.91 -7.25 2.67
C THR A 11 9.08 -6.27 1.89
N THR A 12 8.21 -5.48 2.51
CA THR A 12 7.30 -4.57 1.79
C THR A 12 7.49 -3.12 2.19
N LEU A 13 7.69 -2.26 1.19
CA LEU A 13 7.77 -0.80 1.32
C LEU A 13 6.50 -0.11 0.84
N ALA A 14 6.21 1.03 1.46
CA ALA A 14 5.21 1.98 1.03
C ALA A 14 5.91 3.30 0.64
N LEU A 15 5.80 3.69 -0.62
CA LEU A 15 6.27 4.96 -1.16
C LEU A 15 5.11 5.95 -1.17
N ARG A 16 5.27 7.10 -0.52
CA ARG A 16 4.17 8.03 -0.22
C ARG A 16 4.44 9.43 -0.73
N GLY A 17 3.35 10.17 -0.94
CA GLY A 17 3.41 11.51 -1.48
C GLY A 17 3.98 11.53 -2.90
N ILE A 18 3.70 10.48 -3.68
CA ILE A 18 4.15 10.37 -5.06
C ILE A 18 3.49 11.49 -5.86
N ALA A 19 4.28 12.33 -6.51
CA ALA A 19 3.82 13.42 -7.35
C ALA A 19 3.17 12.87 -8.62
N LYS A 20 2.09 13.52 -9.07
CA LYS A 20 1.23 13.09 -10.20
C LYS A 20 1.94 12.88 -11.55
N ARG A 21 3.17 13.40 -11.67
CA ARG A 21 4.04 13.24 -12.84
C ARG A 21 4.78 11.91 -12.88
N TYR A 22 4.83 11.17 -11.78
CA TYR A 22 5.44 9.85 -11.74
C TYR A 22 4.46 8.82 -12.28
N SER A 23 4.85 8.16 -13.35
CA SER A 23 4.14 6.99 -13.85
C SER A 23 4.59 5.73 -13.13
N ILE A 24 3.89 4.61 -13.35
CA ILE A 24 4.31 3.32 -12.82
C ILE A 24 5.69 2.92 -13.38
N GLU A 25 5.96 3.24 -14.65
CA GLU A 25 7.26 2.99 -15.30
C GLU A 25 8.39 3.73 -14.59
N ALA A 26 8.17 5.00 -14.21
CA ALA A 26 9.16 5.77 -13.45
C ALA A 26 9.42 5.18 -12.06
N ILE A 27 8.40 4.58 -11.43
CA ILE A 27 8.58 3.84 -10.18
C ILE A 27 9.38 2.57 -10.42
N LEU A 28 9.09 1.80 -11.47
CA LEU A 28 9.85 0.58 -11.81
C LEU A 28 11.33 0.90 -12.12
N GLU A 29 11.60 1.97 -12.88
CA GLU A 29 12.96 2.43 -13.15
C GLU A 29 13.72 2.80 -11.87
N LEU A 30 13.04 3.44 -10.92
CA LEU A 30 13.60 3.73 -9.60
C LEU A 30 13.94 2.45 -8.83
N LEU A 31 13.06 1.46 -8.83
CA LEU A 31 13.28 0.18 -8.15
C LEU A 31 14.43 -0.62 -8.80
N ASP A 32 14.50 -0.63 -10.14
CA ASP A 32 15.57 -1.28 -10.90
C ASP A 32 16.91 -0.57 -10.70
N ALA A 33 16.93 0.75 -10.59
CA ALA A 33 18.14 1.50 -10.25
C ALA A 33 18.62 1.19 -8.82
N ALA A 34 17.70 1.02 -7.88
CA ALA A 34 18.01 0.77 -6.48
C ALA A 34 18.50 -0.66 -6.21
N THR A 35 17.91 -1.64 -6.88
CA THR A 35 18.21 -3.08 -6.65
C THR A 35 19.13 -3.68 -7.71
N GLY A 36 19.54 -2.88 -8.70
CA GLY A 36 20.26 -3.33 -9.86
C GLY A 36 19.32 -3.87 -10.95
N LYS A 37 19.66 -3.62 -12.22
CA LYS A 37 18.97 -4.18 -13.39
C LYS A 37 19.32 -5.67 -13.55
N SER A 38 18.90 -6.50 -12.60
CA SER A 38 19.05 -7.95 -12.67
C SER A 38 17.73 -8.61 -13.06
N GLU A 39 17.81 -9.60 -13.94
CA GLU A 39 16.74 -10.59 -14.13
C GLU A 39 17.13 -11.87 -13.37
N PRO A 40 16.26 -12.41 -12.48
CA PRO A 40 14.93 -11.89 -12.15
C PRO A 40 14.98 -10.61 -11.31
N ARG A 41 13.93 -9.80 -11.42
CA ARG A 41 13.72 -8.60 -10.58
C ARG A 41 13.76 -8.95 -9.09
N ARG A 42 14.21 -7.99 -8.28
CA ARG A 42 14.31 -8.12 -6.81
C ARG A 42 13.03 -7.75 -6.07
N TYR A 43 11.94 -7.60 -6.81
CA TYR A 43 10.60 -7.37 -6.30
C TYR A 43 9.60 -8.21 -7.11
N ASP A 44 8.55 -8.66 -6.44
CA ASP A 44 7.58 -9.62 -6.98
C ASP A 44 6.15 -9.05 -7.07
N PHE A 45 5.89 -7.93 -6.39
CA PHE A 45 4.59 -7.26 -6.38
C PHE A 45 4.76 -5.75 -6.33
N VAL A 46 4.11 -5.04 -7.26
CA VAL A 46 4.03 -3.58 -7.26
C VAL A 46 2.58 -3.17 -7.46
N HIS A 47 2.02 -2.44 -6.51
CA HIS A 47 0.66 -1.91 -6.59
C HIS A 47 0.65 -0.41 -6.39
N MET A 48 0.12 0.31 -7.37
CA MET A 48 0.03 1.77 -7.37
C MET A 48 -1.45 2.15 -7.47
N PRO A 49 -2.18 2.21 -6.34
CA PRO A 49 -3.62 2.48 -6.35
C PRO A 49 -3.88 3.85 -6.98
N GLY A 50 -5.03 3.99 -7.63
CA GLY A 50 -5.37 5.14 -8.45
C GLY A 50 -6.86 5.47 -8.48
N GLY A 51 -7.23 6.29 -9.47
CA GLY A 51 -8.61 6.64 -9.78
C GLY A 51 -8.62 7.46 -11.05
N GLY A 52 -9.11 6.86 -12.16
CA GLY A 52 -9.11 7.51 -13.47
C GLY A 52 -7.71 7.66 -14.08
N ALA A 53 -7.32 8.89 -14.43
CA ALA A 53 -6.07 9.18 -15.15
C ALA A 53 -4.83 9.31 -14.25
N SER A 54 -4.94 9.09 -12.93
CA SER A 54 -3.81 9.32 -12.01
C SER A 54 -3.83 8.42 -10.79
N HIS A 55 -2.65 8.26 -10.18
CA HIS A 55 -2.43 7.46 -8.97
C HIS A 55 -2.74 8.24 -7.69
N ALA A 56 -2.98 7.55 -6.58
CA ALA A 56 -3.35 8.11 -5.29
C ALA A 56 -2.17 8.67 -4.48
N GLY A 57 -1.01 8.90 -5.11
CA GLY A 57 0.21 9.33 -4.41
C GLY A 57 0.86 8.23 -3.55
N LEU A 58 0.53 6.96 -3.79
CA LEU A 58 1.02 5.80 -3.05
C LEU A 58 1.48 4.71 -4.01
N ALA A 59 2.56 4.01 -3.67
CA ALA A 59 2.90 2.72 -4.23
C ALA A 59 3.29 1.75 -3.11
N ILE A 60 2.84 0.51 -3.22
CA ILE A 60 3.19 -0.60 -2.34
C ILE A 60 4.06 -1.57 -3.15
N VAL A 61 5.23 -1.91 -2.61
CA VAL A 61 6.22 -2.73 -3.30
C VAL A 61 6.64 -3.85 -2.35
N ASN A 62 6.43 -5.11 -2.75
CA ASN A 62 7.01 -6.26 -2.07
C ASN A 62 8.27 -6.72 -2.79
N PHE A 63 9.34 -6.90 -2.01
CA PHE A 63 10.62 -7.43 -2.42
C PHE A 63 10.67 -8.94 -2.15
N VAL A 64 11.44 -9.66 -2.95
CA VAL A 64 11.59 -11.12 -2.79
C VAL A 64 12.29 -11.47 -1.48
N ASP A 65 13.07 -10.54 -0.94
CA ASP A 65 13.83 -10.69 0.31
C ASP A 65 14.03 -9.34 1.01
N ALA A 66 14.31 -9.40 2.32
CA ALA A 66 14.49 -8.22 3.16
C ALA A 66 15.77 -7.41 2.84
N THR A 67 16.79 -8.04 2.25
CA THR A 67 18.04 -7.35 1.86
C THR A 67 17.79 -6.43 0.67
N SER A 68 17.06 -6.91 -0.33
CA SER A 68 16.62 -6.13 -1.49
C SER A 68 15.72 -4.96 -1.07
N CYS A 69 14.80 -5.21 -0.13
CA CYS A 69 13.95 -4.19 0.48
C CYS A 69 14.78 -3.09 1.16
N ARG A 70 15.72 -3.47 2.03
CA ARG A 70 16.60 -2.55 2.75
C ARG A 70 17.44 -1.70 1.79
N THR A 71 18.09 -2.35 0.83
CA THR A 71 18.90 -1.69 -0.22
C THR A 71 18.07 -0.63 -0.94
N CYS A 72 16.84 -0.97 -1.34
CA CYS A 72 15.96 -0.01 -2.00
C CYS A 72 15.59 1.17 -1.09
N CYS A 73 15.31 0.91 0.19
CA CYS A 73 14.98 1.98 1.12
C CYS A 73 16.14 2.96 1.33
N GLU A 74 17.35 2.45 1.54
CA GLU A 74 18.57 3.24 1.70
C GLU A 74 18.84 4.09 0.45
N TYR A 75 18.74 3.49 -0.74
CA TYR A 75 18.92 4.19 -2.01
C TYR A 75 17.93 5.34 -2.20
N VAL A 76 16.64 5.09 -1.94
CA VAL A 76 15.60 6.13 -2.07
C VAL A 76 15.84 7.27 -1.08
N ARG A 77 16.25 6.95 0.16
CA ARG A 77 16.58 7.95 1.18
C ARG A 77 17.78 8.81 0.78
N ASP A 78 18.85 8.21 0.27
CA ASP A 78 20.00 8.97 -0.26
C ASP A 78 19.58 9.96 -1.35
N LEU A 79 18.74 9.52 -2.30
CA LEU A 79 18.22 10.40 -3.34
C LEU A 79 17.35 11.54 -2.80
N GLN A 80 16.56 11.28 -1.75
CA GLN A 80 15.76 12.31 -1.08
C GLN A 80 16.65 13.35 -0.38
N GLU A 81 17.65 12.89 0.38
CA GLU A 81 18.59 13.76 1.10
C GLU A 81 19.40 14.65 0.15
N ARG A 82 19.75 14.12 -1.01
CA ARG A 82 20.47 14.85 -2.06
C ARG A 82 19.58 15.73 -2.94
N GLY A 83 18.25 15.70 -2.74
CA GLY A 83 17.29 16.49 -3.51
C GLY A 83 17.02 15.99 -4.93
N PHE A 84 17.43 14.77 -5.26
CA PHE A 84 17.22 14.17 -6.59
C PHE A 84 15.85 13.51 -6.76
N LEU A 85 15.06 13.39 -5.69
CA LEU A 85 13.75 12.73 -5.71
C LEU A 85 12.59 13.67 -5.26
N PRO A 86 12.39 14.84 -5.90
CA PRO A 86 11.43 15.86 -5.44
C PRO A 86 9.95 15.47 -5.56
N GLY A 87 9.64 14.23 -5.98
CA GLY A 87 8.27 13.76 -6.17
C GLY A 87 7.90 12.55 -5.33
N ILE A 88 8.73 12.10 -4.39
CA ILE A 88 8.33 11.09 -3.41
C ILE A 88 8.65 11.71 -2.05
N LYS A 89 7.62 11.96 -1.23
CA LYS A 89 7.77 12.68 0.04
C LYS A 89 8.37 11.79 1.13
N SER A 90 7.96 10.52 1.19
CA SER A 90 8.45 9.60 2.20
C SER A 90 8.44 8.16 1.71
N ILE A 91 9.34 7.37 2.30
CA ILE A 91 9.42 5.93 2.14
C ILE A 91 9.46 5.29 3.52
N GLY A 92 8.71 4.20 3.69
CA GLY A 92 8.64 3.49 4.95
C GLY A 92 8.14 2.07 4.78
N ARG A 93 8.13 1.33 5.90
CA ARG A 93 7.56 -0.02 5.96
C ARG A 93 6.06 0.01 5.64
N SER A 94 5.60 -0.95 4.84
CA SER A 94 4.17 -1.19 4.65
C SER A 94 3.56 -1.90 5.88
N ARG A 95 2.26 -1.68 6.15
CA ARG A 95 1.59 -2.43 7.22
C ARG A 95 1.41 -3.92 6.87
N VAL A 96 1.26 -4.20 5.58
CA VAL A 96 1.15 -5.56 5.06
C VAL A 96 2.54 -5.96 4.55
N GLN A 97 3.05 -7.07 5.07
CA GLN A 97 4.39 -7.60 4.78
C GLN A 97 4.24 -8.96 4.11
N GLY A 98 5.01 -9.20 3.04
CA GLY A 98 5.02 -10.45 2.31
C GLY A 98 4.12 -10.46 1.06
N PHE A 99 4.51 -11.23 0.07
CA PHE A 99 3.83 -11.31 -1.23
C PHE A 99 2.37 -11.76 -1.09
N ALA A 100 2.15 -12.89 -0.42
CA ALA A 100 0.84 -13.50 -0.28
C ALA A 100 -0.14 -12.62 0.52
N GLU A 101 0.36 -11.96 1.57
CA GLU A 101 -0.41 -11.03 2.40
C GLU A 101 -0.82 -9.79 1.59
N ASN A 102 0.08 -9.22 0.79
CA ASN A 102 -0.24 -8.08 -0.08
C ASN A 102 -1.27 -8.48 -1.15
N LEU A 103 -1.15 -9.69 -1.71
CA LEU A 103 -2.11 -10.23 -2.66
C LEU A 103 -3.50 -10.41 -2.03
N ALA A 104 -3.56 -10.99 -0.83
CA ALA A 104 -4.78 -11.15 -0.04
C ALA A 104 -5.43 -9.80 0.26
N PHE A 105 -4.62 -8.82 0.70
CA PHE A 105 -5.06 -7.48 1.00
C PHE A 105 -5.65 -6.78 -0.23
N TYR A 106 -4.97 -6.85 -1.37
CA TYR A 106 -5.49 -6.33 -2.63
C TYR A 106 -6.84 -6.94 -3.00
N ALA A 107 -6.95 -8.27 -2.98
CA ALA A 107 -8.19 -8.96 -3.31
C ALA A 107 -9.35 -8.61 -2.36
N ALA A 108 -9.04 -8.44 -1.07
CA ALA A 108 -10.01 -8.00 -0.07
C ALA A 108 -10.45 -6.54 -0.27
N ALA A 109 -9.53 -5.66 -0.66
CA ALA A 109 -9.80 -4.24 -0.93
C ALA A 109 -10.63 -4.05 -2.21
N VAL A 110 -10.25 -4.71 -3.31
CA VAL A 110 -10.98 -4.61 -4.59
C VAL A 110 -12.40 -5.16 -4.50
N LYS A 111 -12.65 -6.21 -3.70
CA LYS A 111 -14.02 -6.71 -3.47
C LYS A 111 -14.94 -5.67 -2.85
N GLN A 112 -14.39 -4.69 -2.11
CA GLN A 112 -15.17 -3.59 -1.53
C GLN A 112 -15.42 -2.47 -2.54
N GLU A 113 -14.55 -2.31 -3.54
CA GLU A 113 -14.57 -1.23 -4.52
C GLU A 113 -14.72 -1.80 -5.95
N ARG A 114 -15.94 -2.26 -6.28
CA ARG A 114 -16.28 -2.93 -7.56
C ARG A 114 -15.92 -2.16 -8.84
N GLU A 115 -15.57 -0.88 -8.76
CA GLU A 115 -15.33 0.00 -9.91
C GLU A 115 -13.84 0.26 -10.22
N ARG A 116 -12.89 -0.26 -9.42
CA ARG A 116 -11.44 0.02 -9.59
C ARG A 116 -10.66 -1.04 -10.37
N ILE A 117 -11.27 -1.57 -11.44
CA ILE A 117 -10.72 -2.69 -12.23
C ILE A 117 -9.37 -2.34 -12.90
N ASN A 118 -9.08 -1.05 -13.10
CA ASN A 118 -7.87 -0.58 -13.78
C ASN A 118 -6.63 -0.48 -12.87
N GLU A 119 -6.72 -0.87 -11.60
CA GLU A 119 -5.65 -0.71 -10.60
C GLU A 119 -5.03 -2.06 -10.21
N ARG A 120 -4.79 -2.93 -11.20
CA ARG A 120 -4.22 -4.25 -10.92
C ARG A 120 -2.76 -4.14 -10.49
N PRO A 121 -2.31 -4.93 -9.49
CA PRO A 121 -0.90 -5.02 -9.15
C PRO A 121 -0.14 -5.64 -10.32
N LEU A 122 1.09 -5.18 -10.52
CA LEU A 122 2.06 -5.82 -11.39
C LEU A 122 2.77 -6.92 -10.61
N ILE A 123 2.79 -8.13 -11.18
CA ILE A 123 3.37 -9.32 -10.57
C ILE A 123 4.60 -9.73 -11.38
N PHE A 124 5.74 -9.86 -10.70
CA PHE A 124 7.04 -10.17 -11.32
C PHE A 124 7.63 -11.50 -10.83
N ALA A 125 6.87 -12.26 -10.03
CA ALA A 125 7.33 -13.54 -9.50
C ALA A 125 7.68 -14.52 -10.66
N PRO A 126 8.86 -15.19 -10.63
CA PRO A 126 9.29 -16.10 -11.70
C PRO A 126 8.27 -17.21 -11.95
N GLY A 127 7.82 -17.37 -13.20
CA GLY A 127 6.83 -18.38 -13.59
C GLY A 127 5.37 -17.97 -13.40
N PHE A 128 5.10 -16.73 -12.96
CA PHE A 128 3.75 -16.25 -12.61
C PHE A 128 3.28 -15.04 -13.43
N GLN A 129 4.09 -14.55 -14.37
CA GLN A 129 3.82 -13.30 -15.10
C GLN A 129 2.56 -13.37 -15.99
N ASP A 130 2.23 -14.56 -16.50
CA ASP A 130 1.05 -14.79 -17.36
C ASP A 130 -0.17 -15.34 -16.60
N MET A 131 -0.08 -15.47 -15.27
CA MET A 131 -1.19 -15.98 -14.48
C MET A 131 -2.22 -14.89 -14.20
N ASP A 132 -3.49 -15.24 -14.33
CA ASP A 132 -4.57 -14.38 -13.89
C ASP A 132 -4.62 -14.28 -12.34
N MET A 133 -5.24 -13.21 -11.85
CA MET A 133 -5.31 -12.93 -10.43
C MET A 133 -6.04 -14.01 -9.62
N ASP A 134 -7.05 -14.68 -10.19
CA ASP A 134 -7.79 -15.71 -9.46
C ASP A 134 -6.92 -16.95 -9.25
N THR A 135 -6.12 -17.31 -10.27
CA THR A 135 -5.11 -18.37 -10.16
C THR A 135 -4.06 -18.03 -9.11
N LEU A 136 -3.52 -16.81 -9.11
CA LEU A 136 -2.54 -16.38 -8.10
C LEU A 136 -3.11 -16.44 -6.68
N LEU A 137 -4.36 -15.99 -6.49
CA LEU A 137 -5.03 -16.04 -5.19
C LEU A 137 -5.21 -17.48 -4.70
N GLN A 138 -5.58 -18.41 -5.58
CA GLN A 138 -5.72 -19.83 -5.21
C GLN A 138 -4.39 -20.48 -4.81
N LEU A 139 -3.29 -20.09 -5.46
CA LEU A 139 -1.97 -20.67 -5.20
C LEU A 139 -1.33 -20.14 -3.92
N PHE A 140 -1.44 -18.84 -3.67
CA PHE A 140 -0.66 -18.18 -2.63
C PHE A 140 -1.46 -17.76 -1.40
N VAL A 141 -2.79 -17.64 -1.50
CA VAL A 141 -3.58 -17.05 -0.44
C VAL A 141 -4.50 -18.08 0.19
N SER A 142 -4.24 -18.38 1.47
CA SER A 142 -5.12 -19.23 2.26
C SER A 142 -6.43 -18.52 2.63
N GLN A 143 -7.45 -19.31 2.98
CA GLN A 143 -8.73 -18.77 3.42
C GLN A 143 -8.59 -17.88 4.66
N ASP A 144 -7.74 -18.27 5.62
CA ASP A 144 -7.49 -17.49 6.84
C ASP A 144 -6.89 -16.12 6.49
N MET A 145 -5.93 -16.08 5.56
CA MET A 145 -5.33 -14.82 5.11
C MET A 145 -6.37 -13.90 4.46
N MET A 146 -7.28 -14.44 3.65
CA MET A 146 -8.39 -13.64 3.07
C MET A 146 -9.29 -13.04 4.14
N VAL A 147 -9.59 -13.79 5.22
CA VAL A 147 -10.41 -13.29 6.33
C VAL A 147 -9.69 -12.16 7.07
N THR A 148 -8.42 -12.37 7.43
CA THR A 148 -7.60 -11.35 8.10
C THR A 148 -7.44 -10.09 7.24
N ALA A 149 -7.10 -10.26 5.96
CA ALA A 149 -7.01 -9.18 4.99
C ALA A 149 -8.33 -8.41 4.85
N GLY A 150 -9.46 -9.12 4.78
CA GLY A 150 -10.80 -8.54 4.77
C GLY A 150 -11.11 -7.68 5.99
N GLN A 151 -10.72 -8.14 7.18
CA GLN A 151 -10.88 -7.37 8.42
C GLN A 151 -9.99 -6.12 8.41
N GLN A 152 -8.71 -6.26 8.03
CA GLN A 152 -7.77 -5.14 7.95
C GLN A 152 -8.23 -4.08 6.95
N ALA A 153 -8.65 -4.49 5.75
CA ALA A 153 -9.20 -3.59 4.74
C ALA A 153 -10.41 -2.82 5.30
N LYS A 154 -11.38 -3.51 5.91
CA LYS A 154 -12.57 -2.87 6.52
C LYS A 154 -12.20 -1.82 7.57
N VAL A 155 -11.24 -2.13 8.45
CA VAL A 155 -10.79 -1.18 9.49
C VAL A 155 -10.17 0.07 8.85
N MET A 156 -9.33 -0.11 7.83
CA MET A 156 -8.75 0.99 7.08
C MET A 156 -9.84 1.89 6.47
N TYR A 157 -10.79 1.31 5.72
CA TYR A 157 -11.84 2.08 5.06
C TYR A 157 -12.84 2.74 6.03
N LYS A 158 -13.15 2.13 7.17
CA LYS A 158 -14.07 2.73 8.17
C LYS A 158 -13.46 3.95 8.85
N LYS A 159 -12.16 3.91 9.18
CA LYS A 159 -11.48 5.01 9.88
C LYS A 159 -11.43 6.28 9.01
N SER A 160 -11.13 6.05 7.75
CA SER A 160 -11.20 7.00 6.65
C SER A 160 -12.53 7.78 6.53
N GLN A 161 -13.68 7.16 6.82
CA GLN A 161 -14.98 7.84 6.78
C GLN A 161 -15.31 8.61 8.07
N SER A 162 -14.71 8.23 9.20
CA SER A 162 -14.99 8.85 10.51
C SER A 162 -14.19 10.12 10.81
N GLY A 163 -13.19 10.47 9.99
CA GLY A 163 -12.34 11.65 10.16
C GLY A 163 -13.01 13.00 9.84
N GLU A 164 -14.20 13.01 9.24
CA GLU A 164 -14.84 14.26 8.78
C GLU A 164 -15.67 15.01 9.82
N SER A 165 -15.80 14.54 11.07
CA SER A 165 -16.81 15.09 12.00
C SER A 165 -16.30 15.94 13.17
N GLN A 166 -15.00 16.20 13.32
CA GLN A 166 -14.47 16.96 14.47
C GLN A 166 -13.56 18.13 14.03
N GLY A 167 -14.17 19.20 13.53
CA GLY A 167 -13.39 20.37 13.13
C GLY A 167 -14.16 21.61 12.68
N ARG A 168 -15.39 21.83 13.18
CA ARG A 168 -16.06 23.14 13.07
C ARG A 168 -16.77 23.47 14.37
N ARG A 169 -16.03 24.00 15.34
CA ARG A 169 -16.61 24.97 16.28
C ARG A 169 -16.78 26.26 15.50
N SER A 170 -17.97 26.43 14.94
CA SER A 170 -18.45 27.71 14.44
C SER A 170 -18.81 28.55 15.66
N ASP A 171 -17.98 29.53 15.98
CA ASP A 171 -18.46 30.66 16.77
C ASP A 171 -19.44 31.45 15.89
N SER A 172 -20.68 31.50 16.36
CA SER A 172 -21.83 32.08 15.72
C SER A 172 -21.92 33.57 15.99
N SER A 173 -22.04 34.37 14.92
CA SER A 173 -22.97 35.49 14.90
C SER A 173 -23.19 35.98 13.47
N SER A 174 -24.34 35.66 12.88
CA SER A 174 -25.26 36.64 12.28
C SER A 174 -26.23 35.96 11.32
N SER A 175 -27.50 36.17 11.62
CA SER A 175 -28.73 35.87 10.89
C SER A 175 -28.70 36.26 9.40
N SER A 176 -29.32 35.44 8.55
CA SER A 176 -30.27 35.84 7.49
C SER A 176 -30.82 34.60 6.76
N ASP A 177 -32.14 34.55 6.60
CA ASP A 177 -32.91 33.49 5.95
C ASP A 177 -32.68 33.40 4.44
N HIS A 178 -32.36 32.20 3.94
CA HIS A 178 -32.54 31.87 2.52
C HIS A 178 -32.84 30.39 2.30
N LEU A 179 -33.99 30.13 1.68
CA LEU A 179 -34.47 28.84 1.20
C LEU A 179 -33.74 28.49 -0.11
N GLY A 180 -33.21 27.27 -0.24
CA GLY A 180 -32.81 26.73 -1.55
C GLY A 180 -31.83 25.57 -1.54
N ASP A 181 -32.29 24.45 -2.10
CA ASP A 181 -31.54 23.33 -2.69
C ASP A 181 -30.60 22.47 -1.82
N GLU A 182 -31.14 21.33 -1.37
CA GLU A 182 -30.36 20.16 -0.97
C GLU A 182 -29.71 19.50 -2.21
N ALA A 183 -28.43 19.79 -2.42
CA ALA A 183 -27.57 18.98 -3.28
C ALA A 183 -27.22 17.64 -2.59
N PRO A 184 -27.13 16.51 -3.33
CA PRO A 184 -26.77 15.24 -2.74
C PRO A 184 -25.32 15.28 -2.22
N LEU A 185 -25.17 15.00 -0.93
CA LEU A 185 -23.89 14.86 -0.23
C LEU A 185 -23.05 13.76 -0.90
N ARG A 186 -22.18 14.13 -1.84
CA ARG A 186 -21.06 13.27 -2.26
C ARG A 186 -20.12 13.16 -1.07
N GLY A 187 -20.16 12.02 -0.38
CA GLY A 187 -19.20 11.68 0.67
C GLY A 187 -17.78 11.86 0.14
N ARG A 188 -16.96 12.59 0.90
CA ARG A 188 -15.56 12.84 0.55
C ARG A 188 -14.81 11.52 0.54
N GLN A 189 -14.04 11.29 -0.52
CA GLN A 189 -13.13 10.15 -0.54
C GLN A 189 -12.03 10.39 0.49
N PRO A 190 -11.78 9.42 1.38
CA PRO A 190 -10.68 9.51 2.34
C PRO A 190 -9.34 9.54 1.60
N THR A 191 -8.42 10.35 2.11
CA THR A 191 -7.08 10.43 1.53
C THR A 191 -6.18 9.38 2.16
N LEU A 192 -5.37 8.67 1.36
CA LEU A 192 -4.46 7.62 1.85
C LEU A 192 -3.35 8.14 2.80
N GLU A 193 -3.19 9.46 2.93
CA GLU A 193 -2.36 10.09 3.97
C GLU A 193 -2.97 9.87 5.38
N GLU A 194 -4.30 9.99 5.54
CA GLU A 194 -5.03 9.73 6.81
C GLU A 194 -5.01 8.24 7.21
N LEU A 195 -4.77 7.35 6.25
CA LEU A 195 -4.67 5.92 6.50
C LEU A 195 -3.40 5.54 7.26
N CYS A 196 -2.39 6.41 7.36
CA CYS A 196 -1.05 6.01 7.79
C CYS A 196 -0.41 6.83 8.94
N GLU A 197 -0.95 7.96 9.37
CA GLU A 197 -0.45 8.73 10.54
C GLU A 197 -0.82 8.13 11.92
N ILE A 198 -1.03 6.82 12.01
CA ILE A 198 -1.47 6.19 13.28
C ILE A 198 -0.43 5.14 13.65
N ASP A 199 0.60 5.58 14.38
CA ASP A 199 1.81 4.79 14.69
C ASP A 199 1.84 4.15 16.11
N ASP A 200 0.96 4.47 17.05
CA ASP A 200 1.27 4.17 18.47
C ASP A 200 0.43 3.13 19.24
N LEU A 201 -0.44 2.29 18.62
CA LEU A 201 -1.37 1.47 19.44
C LEU A 201 -1.39 -0.05 19.28
N PHE A 202 -0.59 -0.67 18.41
CA PHE A 202 -0.70 -2.14 18.20
C PHE A 202 0.64 -2.87 18.14
N ALA A 203 1.59 -2.50 19.00
CA ALA A 203 2.78 -3.29 19.26
C ALA A 203 2.55 -4.37 20.33
N THR A 204 1.48 -5.16 20.25
CA THR A 204 1.37 -6.41 21.01
C THR A 204 0.35 -7.32 20.32
N THR A 205 0.81 -8.39 19.69
CA THR A 205 0.26 -9.77 19.68
C THR A 205 0.60 -10.43 18.35
N THR A 206 1.79 -11.00 18.24
CA THR A 206 2.15 -11.93 17.16
C THR A 206 2.24 -13.33 17.75
N PRO A 207 1.43 -14.32 17.32
CA PRO A 207 1.68 -15.70 17.67
C PRO A 207 2.78 -16.27 16.75
N SER A 208 3.84 -16.77 17.38
CA SER A 208 4.88 -17.58 16.73
C SER A 208 4.25 -18.81 16.07
N ARG A 209 4.28 -18.91 14.74
CA ARG A 209 3.96 -20.14 14.01
C ARG A 209 5.24 -20.70 13.37
N GLN A 210 5.60 -21.88 13.83
CA GLN A 210 6.64 -22.74 13.31
C GLN A 210 6.08 -23.42 12.06
N SER A 211 6.65 -23.15 10.88
CA SER A 211 6.23 -23.75 9.63
C SER A 211 7.03 -25.03 9.40
N ASP A 212 6.37 -26.19 9.48
CA ASP A 212 6.94 -27.45 8.99
C ASP A 212 7.02 -27.39 7.45
N VAL A 213 8.25 -27.46 6.93
CA VAL A 213 8.53 -27.51 5.50
C VAL A 213 8.34 -28.95 5.03
N VAL A 214 7.32 -29.20 4.22
CA VAL A 214 7.17 -30.45 3.46
C VAL A 214 7.97 -30.31 2.17
N ILE A 215 9.13 -30.97 2.10
CA ILE A 215 9.92 -31.10 0.87
C ILE A 215 9.34 -32.26 0.06
N PHE A 216 8.79 -31.97 -1.12
CA PHE A 216 8.56 -32.99 -2.14
C PHE A 216 9.80 -33.10 -3.02
N SER A 217 10.47 -34.24 -2.98
CA SER A 217 11.50 -34.62 -3.94
C SER A 217 10.83 -35.25 -5.16
N LEU A 218 11.12 -34.72 -6.34
CA LEU A 218 10.92 -35.39 -7.62
C LEU A 218 12.16 -36.22 -7.96
#